data_AF-A0A9X8HHS4-F1
#
_entry.id   AF-A0A9X8HHS4-F1
#
_cell.length_a   1.000
_cell.length_b   1.000
_cell.length_c   1.000
_cell.angle_alpha   90.00
_cell.angle_beta   90.00
_cell.angle_gamma   90.00
#
_symmetry.space_group_name_H-M   'P 1'
#
loop_
_entity.id
_entity.type
_entity.pdbx_description
1 polymer ?
#
loop_
_entity_poly.entity_id
_entity_poly.type
_entity_poly.pdbx_seq_one_letter_code
_entity_poly.pdbx_strand_id
1 'polypeptide(L)'
;MDIEYWTEAAIAGLTVALILGPVVFGALLLYIATQRLAEALEHLHNSPLVDAHRYSLNLGLRQRFRAVGDIAGLLAYPDCPVEFGGLSAEDIKRFPGNLRTLLVLSHHLRLAMLAVLVLLALALQVLKAVQHQGEPTEFGLGGYSPYWLPLALQLPCIAGLGWVATQYAQAGMRYMTSASRYLANCKAVVNRQRPVMYNTVFGRIVFTVCIAALLAHAKLFIRTGSLQAADVESFPATIRTELVVRHYLLLASVVGLAASFVATKLID
;
A
#
# COMPACT_ATOMS: atom_id res chain seq x y z
N MET A 1 -10.15 -29.62 22.95
CA MET A 1 -10.91 -28.59 22.19
C MET A 1 -9.90 -27.97 21.28
N ASP A 2 -9.95 -28.39 20.02
CA ASP A 2 -8.74 -28.57 19.24
C ASP A 2 -8.50 -27.35 18.33
N ILE A 3 -7.23 -27.04 18.06
CA ILE A 3 -6.82 -25.86 17.27
C ILE A 3 -7.49 -25.83 15.89
N GLU A 4 -7.77 -27.01 15.35
CA GLU A 4 -8.52 -27.21 14.11
C GLU A 4 -9.91 -26.55 14.15
N TYR A 5 -10.71 -26.83 15.19
CA TYR A 5 -12.07 -26.29 15.34
C TYR A 5 -12.09 -24.76 15.36
N TRP A 6 -11.16 -24.13 16.09
CA TRP A 6 -11.05 -22.67 16.14
C TRP A 6 -10.61 -22.08 14.79
N THR A 7 -9.75 -22.80 14.06
CA THR A 7 -9.26 -22.37 12.74
C THR A 7 -10.38 -22.45 11.69
N GLU A 8 -11.17 -23.54 11.69
CA GLU A 8 -12.34 -23.70 10.84
C GLU A 8 -13.41 -22.62 11.11
N ALA A 9 -13.70 -22.36 12.39
CA ALA A 9 -14.62 -21.30 12.79
C ALA A 9 -14.14 -19.91 12.32
N ALA A 10 -12.84 -19.63 12.43
CA ALA A 10 -12.25 -18.39 11.93
C ALA A 10 -12.36 -18.27 10.40
N ILE A 11 -12.06 -19.34 9.65
CA ILE A 11 -12.20 -19.38 8.19
C ILE A 11 -13.65 -19.13 7.78
N ALA A 12 -14.61 -19.78 8.44
CA ALA A 12 -16.03 -19.59 8.16
C ALA A 12 -16.45 -18.13 8.38
N GLY A 13 -16.07 -17.53 9.53
CA GLY A 13 -16.36 -16.14 9.84
C GLY A 13 -15.74 -15.14 8.84
N LEU A 14 -14.46 -15.33 8.51
CA LEU A 14 -13.75 -14.50 7.54
C LEU A 14 -14.35 -14.62 6.13
N THR A 15 -14.79 -15.82 5.74
CA THR A 15 -15.43 -16.07 4.44
C THR A 15 -16.78 -15.36 4.34
N VAL A 16 -17.61 -15.42 5.39
CA VAL A 16 -18.88 -14.67 5.43
C VAL A 16 -18.64 -13.17 5.33
N ALA A 17 -17.66 -12.64 6.06
CA ALA A 17 -17.26 -11.24 5.97
C ALA A 17 -16.80 -10.85 4.55
N LEU A 18 -16.12 -11.76 3.84
CA LEU A 18 -15.64 -11.56 2.47
C LEU A 18 -16.74 -11.62 1.41
N ILE A 19 -17.87 -12.26 1.69
CA ILE A 19 -19.02 -12.29 0.78
C ILE A 19 -19.91 -11.05 1.00
N LEU A 20 -20.22 -10.74 2.26
CA LEU A 20 -21.12 -9.63 2.61
C LEU A 20 -20.43 -8.27 2.53
N GLY A 21 -19.15 -8.21 2.93
CA GLY A 21 -18.34 -6.98 2.97
C GLY A 21 -18.30 -6.23 1.63
N PRO A 22 -17.95 -6.86 0.50
CA PRO A 22 -17.94 -6.21 -0.81
C PRO A 22 -19.30 -5.66 -1.24
N VAL A 23 -20.41 -6.32 -0.88
CA VAL A 23 -21.76 -5.86 -1.24
C VAL A 23 -22.08 -4.56 -0.51
N VAL A 24 -21.90 -4.54 0.81
CA VAL A 24 -22.14 -3.35 1.64
C VAL A 24 -21.18 -2.23 1.27
N PHE A 25 -19.89 -2.54 1.12
CA PHE A 25 -18.86 -1.58 0.73
C PHE A 25 -19.08 -1.03 -0.69
N GLY A 26 -19.47 -1.89 -1.63
CA GLY A 26 -19.81 -1.51 -2.99
C GLY A 26 -21.00 -0.57 -3.05
N ALA A 27 -22.06 -0.85 -2.27
CA ALA A 27 -23.22 0.04 -2.16
C ALA A 27 -22.83 1.40 -1.56
N LEU A 28 -21.99 1.43 -0.52
CA LEU A 28 -21.47 2.66 0.07
C LEU A 28 -20.64 3.46 -0.94
N LEU A 29 -19.70 2.83 -1.64
CA LEU A 29 -18.90 3.48 -2.67
C LEU A 29 -19.75 4.02 -3.82
N LEU A 30 -20.77 3.26 -4.24
CA LEU A 30 -21.71 3.68 -5.27
C LEU A 30 -22.50 4.92 -4.84
N TYR A 31 -23.02 4.92 -3.61
CA TYR A 31 -23.69 6.07 -3.03
C TYR A 31 -22.79 7.31 -3.03
N ILE A 32 -21.54 7.18 -2.57
CA ILE A 32 -20.61 8.31 -2.54
C ILE A 32 -20.31 8.80 -3.95
N ALA A 33 -19.94 7.89 -4.85
CA ALA A 33 -19.49 8.21 -6.20
C ALA A 33 -20.59 8.84 -7.07
N THR A 34 -21.85 8.52 -6.79
CA THR A 34 -22.99 9.03 -7.58
C THR A 34 -23.64 10.26 -6.95
N GLN A 35 -23.82 10.28 -5.62
CA GLN A 35 -24.61 11.31 -4.94
C GLN A 35 -23.78 12.37 -4.21
N ARG A 36 -22.54 12.04 -3.79
CA ARG A 36 -21.76 12.88 -2.87
C ARG A 36 -20.40 13.33 -3.41
N LEU A 37 -19.96 12.77 -4.54
CA LEU A 37 -18.66 13.10 -5.13
C LEU A 37 -18.61 14.55 -5.63
N ALA A 38 -19.68 15.05 -6.25
CA ALA A 38 -19.73 16.44 -6.71
C ALA A 38 -19.63 17.42 -5.53
N GLU A 39 -20.40 17.18 -4.47
CA GLU A 39 -20.38 17.95 -3.21
C GLU A 39 -18.97 17.92 -2.57
N ALA A 40 -18.33 16.75 -2.52
CA ALA A 40 -16.96 16.64 -1.99
C ALA A 40 -15.93 17.46 -2.80
N LEU A 41 -16.05 17.47 -4.12
CA LEU A 41 -15.17 18.22 -5.02
C LEU A 41 -15.38 19.73 -4.94
N GLU A 42 -16.62 20.16 -4.68
CA GLU A 42 -16.98 21.57 -4.51
C GLU A 42 -16.42 22.14 -3.20
N HIS A 43 -16.51 21.38 -2.10
CA HIS A 43 -15.91 21.78 -0.82
C HIS A 43 -14.38 21.82 -0.83
N LEU A 44 -13.73 21.15 -1.78
CA LEU A 44 -12.28 21.10 -1.93
C LEU A 44 -11.79 21.93 -3.12
N HIS A 45 -12.52 22.99 -3.49
CA HIS A 45 -12.28 23.69 -4.74
C HIS A 45 -10.95 24.45 -4.82
N ASN A 46 -10.35 24.82 -3.68
CA ASN A 46 -9.05 25.49 -3.62
C ASN A 46 -7.89 24.50 -3.45
N SER A 47 -8.14 23.20 -3.61
CA SER A 47 -7.16 22.14 -3.40
C SER A 47 -6.67 21.60 -4.75
N PRO A 48 -5.43 21.94 -5.17
CA PRO A 48 -4.89 21.54 -6.48
C PRO A 48 -4.89 20.02 -6.71
N LEU A 49 -4.74 19.24 -5.63
CA LEU A 49 -4.73 17.77 -5.70
C LEU A 49 -6.10 17.18 -6.05
N VAL A 50 -7.16 17.90 -5.69
CA VAL A 50 -8.54 17.47 -5.91
C VAL A 50 -9.02 17.92 -7.29
N ASP A 51 -8.41 18.97 -7.84
CA ASP A 51 -8.74 19.53 -9.15
C ASP A 51 -8.53 18.52 -10.29
N ALA A 52 -7.48 17.70 -10.19
CA ALA A 52 -7.20 16.59 -11.11
C ALA A 52 -8.34 15.55 -11.18
N HIS A 53 -9.14 15.44 -10.10
CA HIS A 53 -10.26 14.51 -10.01
C HIS A 53 -11.59 15.11 -10.49
N ARG A 54 -11.68 16.41 -10.82
CA ARG A 54 -12.93 17.00 -11.33
C ARG A 54 -13.38 16.38 -12.65
N TYR A 55 -12.43 16.03 -13.52
CA TYR A 55 -12.71 15.31 -14.76
C TYR A 55 -13.33 13.92 -14.52
N SER A 56 -13.16 13.33 -13.33
CA SER A 56 -13.76 12.03 -13.00
C SER A 56 -15.28 12.05 -12.94
N LEU A 57 -15.90 13.22 -12.69
CA LEU A 57 -17.35 13.39 -12.72
C LEU A 57 -17.94 13.09 -14.11
N ASN A 58 -17.22 13.46 -15.18
CA ASN A 58 -17.66 13.27 -16.56
C ASN A 58 -17.22 11.91 -17.13
N LEU A 59 -16.48 11.12 -16.36
CA LEU A 59 -16.01 9.80 -16.74
C LEU A 59 -16.87 8.69 -16.11
N GLY A 60 -16.68 7.47 -16.61
CA GLY A 60 -17.41 6.28 -16.14
C GLY A 60 -17.18 5.94 -14.66
N LEU A 61 -18.04 5.08 -14.14
CA LEU A 61 -18.13 4.70 -12.72
C LEU A 61 -16.77 4.34 -12.07
N ARG A 62 -15.91 3.64 -12.82
CA ARG A 62 -14.57 3.25 -12.37
C ARG A 62 -13.68 4.44 -12.01
N GLN A 63 -13.77 5.54 -12.76
CA GLN A 63 -12.98 6.74 -12.51
C GLN A 63 -13.51 7.50 -11.29
N ARG A 64 -14.84 7.50 -11.11
CA ARG A 64 -15.48 8.07 -9.91
C ARG A 64 -15.09 7.30 -8.65
N PHE A 65 -15.06 5.96 -8.69
CA PHE A 65 -14.58 5.15 -7.56
C PHE A 65 -13.12 5.42 -7.20
N ARG A 66 -12.27 5.60 -8.22
CA ARG A 66 -10.88 6.00 -8.00
C ARG A 66 -10.80 7.35 -7.29
N ALA A 67 -11.52 8.36 -7.79
CA ALA A 67 -11.55 9.69 -7.19
C ALA A 67 -12.05 9.67 -5.74
N VAL A 68 -13.12 8.92 -5.44
CA VAL A 68 -13.60 8.73 -4.07
C VAL A 68 -12.51 8.14 -3.17
N GLY A 69 -11.83 7.08 -3.63
CA GLY A 69 -10.76 6.45 -2.86
C GLY A 69 -9.57 7.37 -2.58
N ASP A 70 -9.22 8.23 -3.54
CA ASP A 70 -8.12 9.18 -3.42
C ASP A 70 -8.47 10.34 -2.49
N ILE A 71 -9.65 10.94 -2.64
CA ILE A 71 -10.17 12.00 -1.76
C ILE A 71 -10.33 11.49 -0.32
N ALA A 72 -10.88 10.28 -0.16
CA ALA A 72 -11.01 9.64 1.14
C ALA A 72 -9.66 9.43 1.84
N GLY A 73 -8.61 9.07 1.09
CA GLY A 73 -7.26 8.97 1.62
C GLY A 73 -6.66 10.31 2.04
N LEU A 74 -6.89 11.37 1.26
CA LEU A 74 -6.45 12.72 1.57
C LEU A 74 -7.10 13.26 2.87
N LEU A 75 -8.40 13.01 3.06
CA LEU A 75 -9.14 13.46 4.25
C LEU A 75 -8.85 12.65 5.51
N ALA A 76 -8.45 11.38 5.37
CA ALA A 76 -8.06 10.52 6.49
C ALA A 76 -6.72 10.97 7.11
N TYR A 77 -5.81 11.53 6.31
CA TYR A 77 -4.50 12.00 6.75
C TYR A 77 -4.19 13.41 6.18
N PRO A 78 -4.86 14.47 6.70
CA PRO A 78 -4.87 15.79 6.10
C PRO A 78 -3.64 16.66 6.38
N ASP A 79 -2.92 16.40 7.47
CA ASP A 79 -1.88 17.30 7.99
C ASP A 79 -0.79 17.58 6.95
N CYS A 80 -0.36 16.54 6.25
CA CYS A 80 0.73 16.69 5.30
C CYS A 80 0.28 17.28 3.94
N PRO A 81 -0.85 16.88 3.31
CA PRO A 81 -1.42 17.60 2.16
C PRO A 81 -1.53 19.11 2.33
N VAL A 82 -1.77 19.57 3.55
CA VAL A 82 -1.82 21.00 3.90
C VAL A 82 -0.43 21.63 3.93
N GLU A 83 0.58 20.96 4.53
CA GLU A 83 1.94 21.49 4.68
C GLU A 83 2.64 21.87 3.37
N PHE A 84 2.36 21.17 2.26
CA PHE A 84 2.97 21.47 0.95
C PHE A 84 2.01 22.18 -0.03
N GLY A 85 0.84 22.63 0.45
CA GLY A 85 -0.12 23.40 -0.35
C GLY A 85 -0.93 22.57 -1.36
N GLY A 86 -0.99 21.25 -1.21
CA GLY A 86 -1.81 20.37 -2.05
C GLY A 86 -3.29 20.33 -1.66
N LEU A 87 -3.58 20.57 -0.38
CA LEU A 87 -4.92 20.82 0.14
C LEU A 87 -4.96 22.17 0.84
N SER A 88 -6.05 22.90 0.65
CA SER A 88 -6.32 24.11 1.41
C SER A 88 -6.70 23.73 2.85
N ALA A 89 -5.94 24.20 3.84
CA ALA A 89 -6.26 24.01 5.26
C ALA A 89 -7.66 24.52 5.61
N GLU A 90 -8.09 25.58 4.91
CA GLU A 90 -9.39 26.21 5.12
C GLU A 90 -10.52 25.37 4.54
N ASP A 91 -10.32 24.75 3.37
CA ASP A 91 -11.26 23.81 2.77
C ASP A 91 -11.48 22.60 3.69
N ILE A 92 -10.40 22.06 4.30
CA ILE A 92 -10.51 20.94 5.25
C ILE A 92 -11.29 21.34 6.50
N LYS A 93 -11.01 22.53 7.06
CA LYS A 93 -11.71 23.03 8.25
C LYS A 93 -13.19 23.25 8.00
N ARG A 94 -13.56 23.68 6.80
CA ARG A 94 -14.95 23.93 6.38
C ARG A 94 -15.64 22.68 5.81
N PHE A 95 -14.91 21.58 5.63
CA PHE A 95 -15.46 20.38 5.01
C PHE A 95 -16.57 19.76 5.88
N PRO A 96 -17.73 19.40 5.30
CA PRO A 96 -18.86 18.90 6.07
C PRO A 96 -18.50 17.61 6.83
N GLY A 97 -18.69 17.63 8.15
CA GLY A 97 -18.29 16.54 9.05
C GLY A 97 -18.91 15.18 8.67
N ASN A 98 -20.20 15.17 8.30
CA ASN A 98 -20.88 13.95 7.90
C ASN A 98 -20.24 13.30 6.65
N LEU A 99 -19.90 14.12 5.65
CA LEU A 99 -19.27 13.65 4.41
C LEU A 99 -17.83 13.20 4.68
N ARG A 100 -17.10 13.93 5.56
CA ARG A 100 -15.75 13.56 5.97
C ARG A 100 -15.74 12.18 6.62
N THR A 101 -16.61 11.96 7.62
CA THR A 101 -16.71 10.68 8.32
C THR A 101 -17.01 9.56 7.35
N LEU A 102 -17.92 9.77 6.40
CA LEU A 102 -18.33 8.76 5.44
C LEU A 102 -17.19 8.39 4.46
N LEU A 103 -16.43 9.38 3.99
CA LEU A 103 -15.24 9.17 3.16
C LEU A 103 -14.12 8.47 3.94
N VAL A 104 -13.78 8.97 5.14
CA VAL A 104 -12.74 8.37 5.99
C VAL A 104 -13.11 6.93 6.39
N LEU A 105 -14.37 6.68 6.71
CA LEU A 105 -14.88 5.34 7.00
C LEU A 105 -14.71 4.42 5.80
N SER A 106 -15.02 4.87 4.58
CA SER A 106 -14.79 4.08 3.35
C SER A 106 -13.31 3.74 3.15
N HIS A 107 -12.39 4.65 3.52
CA HIS A 107 -10.96 4.40 3.46
C HIS A 107 -10.55 3.28 4.44
N HIS A 108 -11.04 3.34 5.68
CA HIS A 108 -10.75 2.32 6.69
C HIS A 108 -11.40 0.98 6.36
N LEU A 109 -12.64 0.96 5.86
CA LEU A 109 -13.32 -0.26 5.40
C LEU A 109 -12.54 -0.96 4.29
N ARG A 110 -12.00 -0.20 3.33
CA ARG A 110 -11.13 -0.74 2.28
C ARG A 110 -9.89 -1.43 2.86
N LEU A 111 -9.25 -0.81 3.85
CA LEU A 111 -8.08 -1.39 4.54
C LEU A 111 -8.45 -2.62 5.37
N ALA A 112 -9.60 -2.58 6.05
CA ALA A 112 -10.12 -3.71 6.82
C ALA A 112 -10.41 -4.93 5.94
N MET A 113 -11.03 -4.73 4.77
CA MET A 113 -11.26 -5.82 3.80
C MET A 113 -9.95 -6.42 3.29
N LEU A 114 -8.93 -5.59 3.03
CA LEU A 114 -7.61 -6.08 2.64
C LEU A 114 -6.98 -6.91 3.77
N ALA A 115 -7.10 -6.47 5.02
CA ALA A 115 -6.62 -7.21 6.18
C ALA A 115 -7.35 -8.56 6.34
N VAL A 116 -8.67 -8.61 6.16
CA VAL A 116 -9.47 -9.85 6.20
C VAL A 116 -9.02 -10.86 5.15
N LEU A 117 -8.70 -10.43 3.93
CA LEU A 117 -8.15 -11.29 2.88
C LEU A 117 -6.82 -11.94 3.31
N VAL A 118 -5.92 -11.14 3.88
CA VAL A 118 -4.62 -11.62 4.36
C VAL A 118 -4.81 -12.61 5.52
N LEU A 119 -5.69 -12.30 6.47
CA LEU A 119 -6.00 -13.19 7.58
C LEU A 119 -6.61 -14.52 7.12
N LEU A 120 -7.51 -14.50 6.12
CA LEU A 120 -8.08 -15.72 5.56
C LEU A 120 -7.01 -16.58 4.89
N ALA A 121 -6.12 -15.96 4.10
CA ALA A 121 -5.01 -16.67 3.46
C ALA A 121 -4.06 -17.31 4.48
N LEU A 122 -3.79 -16.64 5.61
CA LEU A 122 -3.00 -17.21 6.70
C LEU A 122 -3.75 -18.33 7.42
N ALA A 123 -5.03 -18.16 7.72
CA ALA A 123 -5.84 -19.17 8.40
C ALA A 123 -5.95 -20.48 7.60
N LEU A 124 -6.10 -20.37 6.27
CA LEU A 124 -6.10 -21.54 5.37
C LEU A 124 -4.75 -22.29 5.39
N GLN A 125 -3.64 -21.57 5.45
CA GLN A 125 -2.31 -22.19 5.56
C GLN A 125 -2.10 -22.87 6.91
N VAL A 126 -2.60 -22.26 7.99
CA VAL A 126 -2.57 -22.87 9.33
C VAL A 126 -3.40 -24.15 9.36
N LEU A 127 -4.61 -24.14 8.78
CA LEU A 127 -5.46 -25.34 8.72
C LEU A 127 -4.75 -26.48 7.99
N LYS A 128 -4.13 -26.21 6.83
CA LYS A 128 -3.34 -27.20 6.09
C LYS A 128 -2.20 -27.78 6.94
N ALA A 129 -1.48 -26.91 7.66
CA ALA A 129 -0.36 -27.32 8.52
C ALA A 129 -0.79 -28.17 9.73
N VAL A 130 -2.00 -27.93 10.25
CA VAL A 130 -2.60 -28.74 11.33
C VAL A 130 -3.08 -30.09 10.79
N GLN A 131 -3.71 -30.12 9.62
CA GLN A 131 -4.23 -31.35 9.01
C GLN A 131 -3.13 -32.35 8.62
N HIS A 132 -1.97 -31.86 8.17
CA HIS A 132 -0.83 -32.71 7.78
C HIS A 132 0.20 -32.85 8.91
N GLN A 133 -0.24 -32.72 10.17
CA GLN A 133 0.62 -32.86 11.32
C GLN A 133 0.87 -34.35 11.60
N GLY A 134 2.12 -34.80 11.48
CA GLY A 134 2.52 -36.19 11.70
C GLY A 134 2.78 -37.03 10.44
N GLU A 135 2.59 -36.46 9.25
CA GLU A 135 3.06 -37.12 8.02
C GLU A 135 4.59 -37.14 7.97
N PRO A 136 5.21 -38.27 7.57
CA PRO A 136 6.65 -38.37 7.47
C PRO A 136 7.16 -37.44 6.37
N THR A 137 7.90 -36.40 6.76
CA THR A 137 8.59 -35.54 5.80
C THR A 137 9.72 -36.32 5.13
N GLU A 138 9.85 -36.23 3.80
CA GLU A 138 11.01 -36.79 3.06
C GLU A 138 12.37 -36.26 3.56
N PHE A 139 12.37 -35.12 4.27
CA PHE A 139 13.56 -34.45 4.79
C PHE A 139 13.98 -34.84 6.23
N GLY A 140 13.34 -35.84 6.85
CA GLY A 140 13.77 -36.39 8.14
C GLY A 140 13.64 -35.45 9.35
N LEU A 141 12.89 -34.35 9.22
CA LEU A 141 12.58 -33.43 10.32
C LEU A 141 11.39 -33.99 11.10
N GLY A 142 11.67 -34.87 12.05
CA GLY A 142 10.67 -35.61 12.84
C GLY A 142 9.53 -34.74 13.38
N GLY A 143 8.30 -35.17 13.10
CA GLY A 143 7.06 -34.74 13.75
C GLY A 143 6.43 -33.42 13.30
N TYR A 144 7.11 -32.61 12.47
CA TYR A 144 6.57 -31.32 12.00
C TYR A 144 6.03 -31.42 10.58
N SER A 145 4.82 -30.90 10.37
CA SER A 145 4.22 -30.79 9.04
C SER A 145 5.09 -29.92 8.11
N PRO A 146 5.29 -30.29 6.83
CA PRO A 146 6.11 -29.53 5.88
C PRO A 146 5.60 -28.09 5.65
N TYR A 147 4.35 -27.79 6.00
CA TYR A 147 3.74 -26.46 5.90
C TYR A 147 4.13 -25.48 7.02
N TRP A 148 4.68 -25.93 8.15
CA TRP A 148 5.10 -25.04 9.25
C TRP A 148 6.32 -24.20 8.91
N LEU A 149 7.27 -24.74 8.14
CA LEU A 149 8.52 -24.05 7.79
C LEU A 149 8.26 -22.85 6.85
N PRO A 150 7.47 -22.96 5.77
CA PRO A 150 7.05 -21.80 4.98
C PRO A 150 6.31 -20.75 5.81
N LEU A 151 5.37 -21.18 6.68
CA LEU A 151 4.58 -20.28 7.52
C LEU A 151 5.46 -19.48 8.50
N ALA A 152 6.41 -20.16 9.15
CA ALA A 152 7.38 -19.53 10.04
C ALA A 152 8.29 -18.51 9.32
N LEU A 153 8.54 -18.70 8.02
CA LEU A 153 9.26 -17.74 7.18
C LEU A 153 8.36 -16.57 6.73
N GLN A 154 7.06 -16.77 6.54
CA GLN A 154 6.13 -15.70 6.13
C GLN A 154 5.94 -14.63 7.20
N LEU A 155 5.81 -15.02 8.48
CA LEU A 155 5.58 -14.07 9.57
C LEU A 155 6.67 -12.98 9.69
N PRO A 156 7.97 -13.31 9.72
CA PRO A 156 9.03 -12.29 9.73
C PRO A 156 9.09 -11.51 8.41
N CYS A 157 8.77 -12.11 7.26
CA CYS A 157 8.69 -11.36 5.99
C CYS A 157 7.54 -10.34 5.99
N ILE A 158 6.36 -10.70 6.49
CA ILE A 158 5.21 -9.80 6.60
C ILE A 158 5.51 -8.68 7.61
N ALA A 159 6.07 -9.03 8.78
CA ALA A 159 6.50 -8.05 9.78
C ALA A 159 7.60 -7.12 9.22
N GLY A 160 8.56 -7.67 8.48
CA GLY A 160 9.61 -6.94 7.79
C GLY A 160 9.05 -5.98 6.75
N LEU A 161 8.08 -6.42 5.94
CA LEU A 161 7.38 -5.54 4.99
C LEU A 161 6.63 -4.41 5.69
N GLY A 162 5.94 -4.70 6.80
CA GLY A 162 5.26 -3.69 7.60
C GLY A 162 6.24 -2.66 8.17
N TRP A 163 7.35 -3.11 8.75
CA TRP A 163 8.41 -2.25 9.27
C TRP A 163 9.09 -1.41 8.18
N VAL A 164 9.41 -2.03 7.04
CA VAL A 164 10.01 -1.33 5.89
C VAL A 164 9.02 -0.31 5.33
N ALA A 165 7.73 -0.62 5.28
CA ALA A 165 6.68 0.31 4.85
C ALA A 165 6.55 1.53 5.78
N THR A 166 6.61 1.35 7.12
CA THR A 166 6.60 2.49 8.05
C THR A 166 7.85 3.35 7.92
N GLN A 167 9.01 2.72 7.72
CA GLN A 167 10.28 3.42 7.46
C GLN A 167 10.23 4.22 6.15
N TYR A 168 9.64 3.65 5.08
CA TYR A 168 9.44 4.36 3.82
C TYR A 168 8.42 5.49 3.93
N ALA A 169 7.36 5.32 4.73
CA ALA A 169 6.42 6.40 5.01
C ALA A 169 7.12 7.56 5.73
N GLN A 170 7.95 7.27 6.73
CA GLN A 170 8.74 8.26 7.47
C GLN A 170 9.82 8.91 6.60
N ALA A 171 10.52 8.15 5.76
CA ALA A 171 11.50 8.66 4.81
C ALA A 171 10.86 9.56 3.75
N GLY A 172 9.67 9.18 3.27
CA GLY A 172 8.85 10.00 2.39
C GLY A 172 8.45 11.32 3.04
N MET A 173 8.16 11.34 4.35
CA MET A 173 7.92 12.60 5.08
C MET A 173 9.16 13.50 5.12
N ARG A 174 10.36 12.92 5.36
CA ARG A 174 11.58 13.69 5.61
C ARG A 174 12.31 14.17 4.36
N TYR A 175 12.33 13.33 3.32
CA TYR A 175 13.28 13.52 2.21
C TYR A 175 12.61 13.77 0.86
N MET A 176 11.30 13.62 0.73
CA MET A 176 10.61 13.67 -0.56
C MET A 176 10.74 15.02 -1.28
N THR A 177 10.70 16.15 -0.55
CA THR A 177 10.85 17.51 -1.13
C THR A 177 12.29 17.83 -1.51
N SER A 178 13.27 17.27 -0.82
CA SER A 178 14.68 17.41 -1.15
C SER A 178 15.04 16.51 -2.33
N ALA A 179 14.61 15.24 -2.29
CA ALA A 179 14.88 14.26 -3.32
C ALA A 179 14.26 14.65 -4.67
N SER A 180 13.06 15.25 -4.67
CA SER A 180 12.43 15.75 -5.89
C SER A 180 13.16 16.96 -6.51
N ARG A 181 13.85 17.78 -5.70
CA ARG A 181 14.71 18.86 -6.17
C ARG A 181 15.98 18.35 -6.83
N TYR A 182 16.67 17.39 -6.22
CA TYR A 182 17.88 16.79 -6.81
C TYR A 182 17.58 15.97 -8.06
N LEU A 183 16.40 15.37 -8.15
CA LEU A 183 15.95 14.57 -9.30
C LEU A 183 15.03 15.36 -10.25
N ALA A 184 15.08 16.70 -10.24
CA ALA A 184 14.17 17.54 -11.00
C ALA A 184 14.31 17.36 -12.53
N ASN A 185 15.47 16.95 -13.01
CA ASN A 185 15.76 16.70 -14.43
C ASN A 185 15.57 15.23 -14.84
N CYS A 186 15.23 14.35 -13.89
CA CYS A 186 15.06 12.92 -14.16
C CYS A 186 13.74 12.67 -14.89
N LYS A 187 13.81 12.28 -16.18
CA LYS A 187 12.64 11.91 -16.99
C LYS A 187 11.77 10.83 -16.34
N ALA A 188 12.36 9.87 -15.62
CA ALA A 188 11.62 8.81 -14.95
C ALA A 188 10.73 9.32 -13.79
N VAL A 189 11.17 10.37 -13.10
CA VAL A 189 10.44 11.00 -11.98
C VAL A 189 9.45 12.06 -12.49
N VAL A 190 9.84 12.84 -13.51
CA VAL A 190 9.08 13.98 -14.06
C VAL A 190 7.83 13.53 -14.83
N ASN A 191 7.90 12.45 -15.62
CA ASN A 191 6.81 12.08 -16.54
C ASN A 191 5.76 11.12 -15.98
N ARG A 192 5.93 10.55 -14.77
CA ARG A 192 5.00 9.52 -14.24
C ARG A 192 4.57 9.65 -12.79
N GLN A 193 5.20 10.50 -11.97
CA GLN A 193 5.11 10.34 -10.50
C GLN A 193 4.74 11.57 -9.67
N ARG A 194 4.78 12.80 -10.22
CA ARG A 194 4.49 14.02 -9.44
C ARG A 194 3.04 14.19 -8.96
N PRO A 195 1.99 13.92 -9.76
CA PRO A 195 0.62 14.18 -9.28
C PRO A 195 0.00 13.02 -8.50
N VAL A 196 0.39 11.78 -8.81
CA VAL A 196 -0.28 10.55 -8.34
C VAL A 196 0.35 9.98 -7.06
N MET A 197 1.65 10.20 -6.84
CA MET A 197 2.38 9.57 -5.71
C MET A 197 2.56 10.45 -4.47
N TYR A 198 2.14 11.72 -4.51
CA TYR A 198 2.33 12.67 -3.40
C TYR A 198 1.22 12.61 -2.33
N ASN A 199 0.09 11.97 -2.66
CA ASN A 199 -1.21 12.29 -2.06
C ASN A 199 -1.71 11.31 -1.00
N THR A 200 -1.05 10.17 -0.83
CA THR A 200 -1.44 9.17 0.19
C THR A 200 -0.20 8.55 0.83
N VAL A 201 -0.32 8.04 2.07
CA VAL A 201 0.77 7.30 2.74
C VAL A 201 1.30 6.19 1.82
N PHE A 202 0.40 5.49 1.13
CA PHE A 202 0.76 4.48 0.13
C PHE A 202 1.51 5.08 -1.07
N GLY A 203 0.99 6.17 -1.66
CA GLY A 203 1.68 6.87 -2.75
C GLY A 203 3.09 7.28 -2.38
N ARG A 204 3.30 7.76 -1.15
CA ARG A 204 4.62 8.16 -0.64
C ARG A 204 5.56 6.99 -0.43
N ILE A 205 5.05 5.88 0.10
CA ILE A 205 5.83 4.63 0.18
C ILE A 205 6.27 4.24 -1.22
N VAL A 206 5.35 4.19 -2.19
CA VAL A 206 5.66 3.85 -3.59
C VAL A 206 6.67 4.83 -4.20
N PHE A 207 6.49 6.14 -4.02
CA PHE A 207 7.41 7.15 -4.53
C PHE A 207 8.82 7.01 -3.96
N THR A 208 8.91 6.84 -2.64
CA THR A 208 10.19 6.72 -1.93
C THR A 208 10.87 5.40 -2.30
N VAL A 209 10.10 4.33 -2.51
CA VAL A 209 10.59 3.05 -3.06
C VAL A 209 11.12 3.24 -4.48
N CYS A 210 10.44 4.01 -5.34
CA CYS A 210 10.90 4.29 -6.70
C CYS A 210 12.20 5.09 -6.72
N ILE A 211 12.33 6.13 -5.89
CA ILE A 211 13.58 6.88 -5.73
C ILE A 211 14.69 5.96 -5.22
N ALA A 212 14.40 5.14 -4.22
CA ALA A 212 15.36 4.20 -3.68
C ALA A 212 15.83 3.18 -4.74
N ALA A 213 14.93 2.70 -5.60
CA ALA A 213 15.25 1.82 -6.73
C ALA A 213 16.12 2.52 -7.79
N LEU A 214 15.78 3.78 -8.14
CA LEU A 214 16.56 4.60 -9.06
C LEU A 214 18.00 4.79 -8.56
N LEU A 215 18.16 5.06 -7.27
CA LEU A 215 19.47 5.25 -6.64
C LEU A 215 20.24 3.93 -6.53
N ALA A 216 19.57 2.82 -6.17
CA ALA A 216 20.18 1.50 -6.05
C ALA A 216 20.68 0.97 -7.40
N HIS A 217 19.94 1.25 -8.47
CA HIS A 217 20.25 0.78 -9.83
C HIS A 217 20.64 1.92 -10.79
N ALA A 218 21.29 2.97 -10.27
CA ALA A 218 21.60 4.19 -11.03
C ALA A 218 22.37 3.92 -12.34
N LYS A 219 23.34 3.00 -12.34
CA LYS A 219 24.11 2.63 -13.55
C LYS A 219 23.23 2.16 -14.70
N LEU A 220 22.16 1.42 -14.40
CA LEU A 220 21.22 0.90 -15.40
C LEU A 220 20.38 2.04 -15.98
N PHE A 221 19.86 2.93 -15.13
CA PHE A 221 19.05 4.06 -15.57
C PHE A 221 19.85 5.13 -16.33
N ILE A 222 21.12 5.34 -15.99
CA ILE A 222 22.05 6.20 -16.74
C ILE A 222 22.27 5.64 -18.15
N ARG A 223 22.50 4.33 -18.27
CA ARG A 223 22.69 3.66 -19.58
C ARG A 223 21.45 3.79 -20.49
N THR A 224 20.26 3.78 -19.91
CA THR A 224 19.00 3.98 -20.66
C THR A 224 18.66 5.45 -20.95
N GLY A 225 19.47 6.41 -20.48
CA GLY A 225 19.20 7.85 -20.63
C GLY A 225 18.03 8.37 -19.78
N SER A 226 17.52 7.56 -18.84
CA SER A 226 16.39 7.91 -17.98
C SER A 226 16.78 8.73 -16.74
N LEU A 227 18.08 8.71 -16.39
CA LEU A 227 18.67 9.37 -15.21
C LEU A 227 20.00 10.01 -15.59
N GLN A 228 20.25 11.24 -15.16
CA GLN A 228 21.52 11.93 -15.39
C GLN A 228 22.52 11.59 -14.28
N ALA A 229 23.79 11.40 -14.62
CA ALA A 229 24.83 11.09 -13.63
C ALA A 229 25.01 12.24 -12.62
N ALA A 230 24.93 13.50 -13.07
CA ALA A 230 25.05 14.68 -12.23
C ALA A 230 23.97 14.77 -11.13
N ASP A 231 22.75 14.30 -11.40
CA ASP A 231 21.66 14.27 -10.41
C ASP A 231 21.93 13.25 -9.28
N VAL A 232 22.65 12.16 -9.58
CA VAL A 232 23.02 11.11 -8.61
C VAL A 232 24.23 11.52 -7.78
N GLU A 233 25.18 12.22 -8.40
CA GLU A 233 26.40 12.71 -7.75
C GLU A 233 26.12 13.88 -6.80
N SER A 234 25.19 14.77 -7.16
CA SER A 234 24.75 15.87 -6.31
C SER A 234 23.85 15.43 -5.13
N PHE A 235 23.36 14.19 -5.14
CA PHE A 235 22.49 13.67 -4.09
C PHE A 235 23.26 13.40 -2.79
N PRO A 236 22.76 13.84 -1.62
CA PRO A 236 23.45 13.63 -0.34
C PRO A 236 23.76 12.16 -0.06
N ALA A 237 25.03 11.85 0.19
CA ALA A 237 25.49 10.46 0.32
C ALA A 237 24.82 9.69 1.46
N THR A 238 24.53 10.35 2.58
CA THR A 238 23.86 9.76 3.75
C THR A 238 22.42 9.34 3.45
N ILE A 239 21.66 10.19 2.78
CA ILE A 239 20.27 9.90 2.38
C ILE A 239 20.26 8.81 1.30
N ARG A 240 21.22 8.85 0.37
CA ARG A 240 21.38 7.85 -0.68
C ARG A 240 21.62 6.46 -0.11
N THR A 241 22.58 6.30 0.80
CA THR A 241 22.87 4.98 1.40
C THR A 241 21.69 4.46 2.22
N GLU A 242 21.04 5.32 3.01
CA GLU A 242 19.86 4.97 3.80
C GLU A 242 18.70 4.45 2.91
N LEU A 243 18.40 5.14 1.81
CA LEU A 243 17.37 4.71 0.84
C LEU A 243 17.74 3.39 0.15
N VAL A 244 19.00 3.24 -0.29
CA VAL A 244 19.48 2.04 -0.98
C VAL A 244 19.44 0.81 -0.08
N VAL A 245 19.87 0.93 1.18
CA VAL A 245 19.80 -0.16 2.17
C VAL A 245 18.35 -0.59 2.39
N ARG A 246 17.43 0.37 2.55
CA ARG A 246 15.99 0.08 2.68
C ARG A 246 15.42 -0.62 1.44
N HIS A 247 15.93 -0.29 0.25
CA HIS A 247 15.47 -0.91 -1.00
C HIS A 247 15.85 -2.38 -1.08
N TYR A 248 17.08 -2.73 -0.70
CA TYR A 248 17.50 -4.12 -0.64
C TYR A 248 16.79 -4.92 0.45
N LEU A 249 16.49 -4.31 1.60
CA LEU A 249 15.66 -4.93 2.65
C LEU A 249 14.23 -5.21 2.17
N LEU A 250 13.64 -4.27 1.42
CA LEU A 250 12.34 -4.47 0.78
C LEU A 250 12.38 -5.63 -0.21
N LEU A 251 13.36 -5.64 -1.12
CA LEU A 251 13.55 -6.71 -2.10
C LEU A 251 13.73 -8.07 -1.41
N ALA A 252 14.57 -8.16 -0.39
CA ALA A 252 14.77 -9.39 0.38
C ALA A 252 13.46 -9.88 1.02
N SER A 253 12.65 -8.97 1.57
CA SER A 253 11.37 -9.31 2.19
C SER A 253 10.33 -9.79 1.16
N VAL A 254 10.27 -9.14 -0.01
CA VAL A 254 9.37 -9.54 -1.12
C VAL A 254 9.79 -10.89 -1.70
N VAL A 255 11.09 -11.08 -1.96
CA VAL A 255 11.63 -12.35 -2.49
C VAL A 255 11.46 -13.48 -1.48
N GLY A 256 11.72 -13.24 -0.20
CA GLY A 256 11.50 -14.23 0.86
C GLY A 256 10.03 -14.64 0.97
N LEU A 257 9.11 -13.68 0.89
CA LEU A 257 7.68 -13.96 0.88
C LEU A 257 7.27 -14.77 -0.36
N ALA A 258 7.74 -14.38 -1.55
CA ALA A 258 7.46 -15.10 -2.80
C ALA A 258 8.02 -16.52 -2.78
N ALA A 259 9.24 -16.71 -2.30
CA ALA A 259 9.87 -18.03 -2.14
C ALA A 259 9.07 -18.91 -1.17
N SER A 260 8.57 -18.35 -0.07
CA SER A 260 7.71 -19.09 0.86
C SER A 260 6.38 -19.50 0.24
N PHE A 261 5.72 -18.62 -0.52
CA PHE A 261 4.50 -18.98 -1.25
C PHE A 261 4.74 -20.07 -2.29
N VAL A 262 5.84 -19.99 -3.04
CA VAL A 262 6.25 -21.03 -4.00
C VAL A 262 6.54 -22.34 -3.29
N ALA A 263 7.25 -22.32 -2.16
CA ALA A 263 7.52 -23.51 -1.37
C ALA A 263 6.21 -24.17 -0.89
N THR A 264 5.24 -23.38 -0.42
CA THR A 264 3.92 -23.87 -0.01
C THR A 264 3.17 -24.52 -1.17
N LYS A 265 3.36 -24.02 -2.41
CA LYS A 265 2.76 -24.59 -3.63
C LYS A 265 3.48 -25.79 -4.22
N LEU A 266 4.75 -25.99 -3.87
CA LEU A 266 5.52 -27.17 -4.27
C LEU A 266 5.27 -28.36 -3.33
N ILE A 267 4.74 -28.10 -2.12
CA ILE A 267 4.34 -29.12 -1.15
C ILE A 267 2.90 -29.60 -1.42
N ASP A 268 2.04 -28.72 -1.99
CA ASP A 268 0.69 -29.06 -2.50
C ASP A 268 0.77 -29.96 -3.76
#